data_AF-A0A1B0ZF80-F1
#
_entry.id   AF-A0A1B0ZF80-F1
#
_cell.length_a   1.000
_cell.length_b   1.000
_cell.length_c   1.000
_cell.angle_alpha   90.00
_cell.angle_beta   90.00
_cell.angle_gamma   90.00
#
_symmetry.space_group_name_H-M   'P 1'
#
loop_
_entity.id
_entity.type
_entity.pdbx_description
1 polymer ?
#
loop_
_entity_poly.entity_id
_entity_poly.type
_entity_poly.pdbx_seq_one_letter_code
_entity_poly.pdbx_strand_id
1 'polypeptide(L)'
;MDTELPSLRTDLVLVALNFAERAADITDVTDNLSFASFHEECGRTSDKRLREACKGNGLEGAYITDLVKMRNGTLAPFRSSKSMPINTLLRDPRFVREQIEGLCKELQTLGSHDPLIICLGAEAFRALHDPASLGALRECCGDGTQVARITHYSSMTGMALPTYISRVGQELADFRDYL
;
A
#
# COMPACT_ATOMS: atom_id res chain seq x y z
N MET A 1 -27.46 8.49 7.47
CA MET A 1 -26.85 7.29 6.89
C MET A 1 -26.45 7.68 5.49
N ASP A 2 -25.19 8.03 5.28
CA ASP A 2 -24.68 8.30 3.94
C ASP A 2 -24.63 6.97 3.19
N THR A 3 -25.53 6.82 2.22
CA THR A 3 -25.75 5.58 1.43
C THR A 3 -24.91 5.54 0.16
N GLU A 4 -24.08 6.54 -0.10
CA GLU A 4 -23.15 6.54 -1.23
C GLU A 4 -21.81 5.98 -0.80
N LEU A 5 -21.43 4.84 -1.40
CA LEU A 5 -20.06 4.35 -1.32
C LEU A 5 -19.16 5.38 -2.02
N PRO A 6 -18.04 5.80 -1.42
CA PRO A 6 -17.11 6.71 -2.06
C PRO A 6 -16.64 6.10 -3.38
N SER A 7 -16.57 6.92 -4.44
CA SER A 7 -15.98 6.50 -5.71
C SER A 7 -14.51 6.13 -5.53
N LEU A 8 -14.05 5.13 -6.29
CA LEU A 8 -12.65 4.73 -6.30
C LEU A 8 -11.78 5.92 -6.74
N ARG A 9 -10.85 6.32 -5.90
CA ARG A 9 -9.84 7.34 -6.18
C ARG A 9 -8.64 6.67 -6.86
N THR A 10 -8.34 7.10 -8.08
CA THR A 10 -7.18 6.61 -8.85
C THR A 10 -5.93 7.46 -8.62
N ASP A 11 -6.10 8.62 -7.96
CA ASP A 11 -5.08 9.58 -7.57
C ASP A 11 -4.50 9.33 -6.16
N LEU A 12 -5.11 8.43 -5.38
CA LEU A 12 -4.63 8.02 -4.05
C LEU A 12 -4.45 6.51 -3.97
N VAL A 13 -3.25 6.09 -3.57
CA VAL A 13 -2.92 4.66 -3.42
C VAL A 13 -2.20 4.40 -2.10
N LEU A 14 -2.70 3.47 -1.31
CA LEU A 14 -2.08 2.97 -0.08
C LEU A 14 -1.26 1.72 -0.41
N VAL A 15 0.01 1.71 -0.04
CA VAL A 15 0.92 0.58 -0.33
C VAL A 15 1.47 -0.01 0.96
N ALA A 16 1.00 -1.21 1.30
CA ALA A 16 1.56 -2.04 2.34
C ALA A 16 2.84 -2.77 1.86
N LEU A 17 3.58 -3.35 2.81
CA LEU A 17 4.82 -4.06 2.47
C LEU A 17 4.55 -5.36 1.70
N ASN A 18 3.69 -6.20 2.25
CA ASN A 18 3.35 -7.51 1.71
C ASN A 18 2.08 -8.04 2.36
N PHE A 19 1.37 -8.87 1.61
CA PHE A 19 0.36 -9.72 2.20
C PHE A 19 1.00 -10.99 2.72
N ALA A 20 0.54 -11.42 3.89
CA ALA A 20 0.87 -12.72 4.42
C ALA A 20 -0.19 -13.72 3.94
N GLU A 21 0.23 -14.89 3.46
CA GLU A 21 -0.67 -16.02 3.22
C GLU A 21 -1.33 -16.40 4.57
N ARG A 22 -2.51 -15.83 4.85
CA ARG A 22 -3.33 -16.15 6.01
C ARG A 22 -4.41 -17.14 5.55
N ALA A 23 -4.16 -18.41 5.82
CA ALA A 23 -4.98 -19.57 5.48
C ALA A 23 -4.77 -20.12 4.05
N ALA A 24 -4.94 -21.44 3.94
CA ALA A 24 -4.79 -22.24 2.72
C ALA A 24 -5.82 -21.91 1.63
N ASP A 25 -6.72 -20.96 1.92
CA ASP A 25 -7.88 -20.61 1.13
C ASP A 25 -7.62 -19.34 0.28
N ILE A 26 -6.49 -18.63 0.51
CA ILE A 26 -6.08 -17.45 -0.28
C ILE A 26 -5.51 -17.85 -1.65
N THR A 27 -4.87 -19.03 -1.75
CA THR A 27 -4.31 -19.54 -3.01
C THR A 27 -5.36 -19.65 -4.12
N ASP A 28 -6.59 -20.02 -3.79
CA ASP A 28 -7.69 -20.11 -4.76
C ASP A 28 -8.18 -18.73 -5.23
N VAL A 29 -7.96 -17.68 -4.42
CA VAL A 29 -8.35 -16.29 -4.73
C VAL A 29 -7.30 -15.60 -5.63
N THR A 30 -6.02 -15.98 -5.52
CA THR A 30 -4.92 -15.35 -6.28
C THR A 30 -4.86 -15.77 -7.75
N ASP A 31 -5.40 -16.94 -8.11
CA ASP A 31 -5.22 -17.51 -9.45
C ASP A 31 -6.01 -16.79 -10.56
N ASN A 32 -6.93 -15.87 -10.22
CA ASN A 32 -7.84 -15.22 -11.20
C ASN A 32 -8.02 -13.70 -11.03
N LEU A 33 -7.23 -13.00 -10.20
CA LEU A 33 -7.44 -11.58 -9.93
C LEU A 33 -6.45 -10.66 -10.68
N SER A 34 -6.99 -9.70 -11.44
CA SER A 34 -6.23 -8.57 -12.00
C SER A 34 -5.84 -7.52 -10.95
N PHE A 35 -6.56 -7.51 -9.81
CA PHE A 35 -6.36 -6.59 -8.69
C PHE A 35 -6.52 -7.37 -7.39
N ALA A 36 -5.41 -7.66 -6.71
CA ALA A 36 -5.45 -8.37 -5.44
C ALA A 36 -5.10 -7.42 -4.29
N SER A 37 -6.10 -7.12 -3.46
CA SER A 37 -5.97 -6.32 -2.24
C SER A 37 -6.20 -7.25 -1.05
N PHE A 38 -5.19 -7.45 -0.22
CA PHE A 38 -5.17 -8.56 0.75
C PHE A 38 -5.39 -8.14 2.22
N HIS A 39 -6.01 -6.99 2.44
CA HIS A 39 -6.39 -6.56 3.77
C HIS A 39 -7.82 -7.04 4.10
N GLU A 40 -7.91 -8.22 4.71
CA GLU A 40 -9.17 -8.82 5.18
C GLU A 40 -9.55 -8.37 6.60
N GLU A 41 -10.81 -7.96 6.78
CA GLU A 41 -11.42 -7.78 8.10
C GLU A 41 -11.63 -9.12 8.81
N CYS A 42 -10.62 -9.62 9.52
CA CYS A 42 -10.85 -10.62 10.56
C CYS A 42 -11.07 -9.90 11.90
N GLY A 43 -12.07 -10.28 12.70
CA GLY A 43 -12.50 -9.58 13.94
C GLY A 43 -11.44 -9.39 15.05
N ARG A 44 -10.19 -9.81 14.83
CA ARG A 44 -9.00 -9.56 15.67
C ARG A 44 -7.94 -8.68 15.01
N THR A 45 -8.19 -8.18 13.80
CA THR A 45 -7.22 -7.44 12.98
C THR A 45 -7.34 -5.93 13.17
N SER A 46 -6.18 -5.29 13.07
CA SER A 46 -5.93 -3.87 13.23
C SER A 46 -6.36 -3.02 12.01
N ASP A 47 -6.98 -3.64 11.02
CA ASP A 47 -7.47 -2.98 9.79
C ASP A 47 -8.60 -1.99 10.10
N LYS A 48 -9.36 -2.19 11.19
CA LYS A 48 -10.28 -1.17 11.71
C LYS A 48 -9.57 0.14 12.05
N ARG A 49 -8.37 0.09 12.66
CA ARG A 49 -7.63 1.32 13.01
C ARG A 49 -7.17 2.05 11.77
N LEU A 50 -6.73 1.31 10.75
CA LEU A 50 -6.37 1.88 9.46
C LEU A 50 -7.59 2.51 8.79
N ARG A 51 -8.73 1.81 8.74
CA ARG A 51 -9.99 2.32 8.18
C ARG A 51 -10.43 3.62 8.83
N GLU A 52 -10.43 3.70 10.16
CA GLU A 52 -10.78 4.92 10.90
C GLU A 52 -9.76 6.04 10.69
N ALA A 53 -8.46 5.71 10.55
CA ALA A 53 -7.45 6.70 10.19
C ALA A 53 -7.60 7.19 8.75
N CYS A 54 -7.97 6.33 7.81
CA CYS A 54 -8.28 6.74 6.44
C CYS A 54 -9.45 7.71 6.42
N LYS A 55 -10.55 7.34 7.10
CA LYS A 55 -11.74 8.18 7.24
C LYS A 55 -11.44 9.53 7.91
N GLY A 56 -10.61 9.52 8.94
CA GLY A 56 -10.24 10.74 9.65
C GLY A 56 -9.30 11.67 8.88
N ASN A 57 -8.75 11.24 7.74
CA ASN A 57 -7.69 11.95 7.01
C ASN A 57 -7.95 12.03 5.49
N GLY A 58 -9.20 11.90 5.03
CA GLY A 58 -9.57 12.10 3.62
C GLY A 58 -9.08 11.02 2.66
N LEU A 59 -8.76 9.83 3.17
CA LEU A 59 -8.25 8.71 2.38
C LEU A 59 -9.37 7.76 1.92
N GLU A 60 -10.63 8.13 2.09
CA GLU A 60 -11.75 7.36 1.57
C GLU A 60 -11.69 7.19 0.05
N GLY A 61 -12.02 5.99 -0.42
CA GLY A 61 -11.95 5.65 -1.84
C GLY A 61 -10.54 5.34 -2.36
N ALA A 62 -9.48 5.52 -1.57
CA ALA A 62 -8.12 5.16 -1.97
C ALA A 62 -7.99 3.65 -2.25
N TYR A 63 -7.26 3.30 -3.31
CA TYR A 63 -6.91 1.92 -3.60
C TYR A 63 -5.82 1.43 -2.66
N ILE A 64 -5.95 0.23 -2.06
CA ILE A 64 -4.92 -0.35 -1.18
C ILE A 64 -4.34 -1.64 -1.79
N THR A 65 -3.02 -1.72 -1.81
CA THR A 65 -2.28 -2.84 -2.39
C THR A 65 -1.00 -3.13 -1.62
N ASP A 66 -0.30 -4.19 -2.00
CA ASP A 66 0.96 -4.61 -1.43
C ASP A 66 2.11 -4.42 -2.43
N LEU A 67 3.26 -3.95 -1.95
CA LEU A 67 4.46 -3.81 -2.79
C LEU A 67 5.02 -5.17 -3.17
N VAL A 68 5.23 -6.05 -2.19
CA VAL A 68 5.91 -7.34 -2.40
C VAL A 68 4.87 -8.42 -2.64
N LYS A 69 4.70 -8.77 -3.91
CA LYS A 69 3.71 -9.74 -4.39
C LYS A 69 4.09 -10.45 -5.69
N MET A 70 5.22 -10.10 -6.30
CA MET A 70 5.71 -10.69 -7.55
C MET A 70 6.87 -11.65 -7.28
N ARG A 71 6.89 -12.78 -7.99
CA ARG A 71 8.02 -13.70 -8.04
C ARG A 71 8.11 -14.36 -9.41
N ASN A 72 9.22 -14.16 -10.10
CA ASN A 72 9.46 -14.63 -11.48
C ASN A 72 8.35 -14.22 -12.47
N GLY A 73 7.83 -12.99 -12.35
CA GLY A 73 6.82 -12.41 -13.24
C GLY A 73 5.38 -12.78 -12.90
N THR A 74 5.16 -13.62 -11.88
CA THR A 74 3.82 -14.05 -11.43
C THR A 74 3.49 -13.55 -10.05
N LEU A 75 2.21 -13.31 -9.78
CA LEU A 75 1.72 -13.05 -8.43
C LEU A 75 2.03 -14.27 -7.54
N ALA A 76 2.72 -14.04 -6.43
CA ALA A 76 3.11 -15.08 -5.49
C ALA A 76 3.08 -14.52 -4.06
N PRO A 77 2.22 -15.05 -3.18
CA PRO A 77 2.19 -14.67 -1.77
C PRO A 77 3.54 -14.91 -1.10
N PHE A 78 3.92 -14.01 -0.19
CA PHE A 78 4.96 -14.33 0.79
C PHE A 78 4.32 -15.00 2.01
N ARG A 79 4.71 -16.26 2.26
CA ARG A 79 4.25 -17.06 3.42
C ARG A 79 4.49 -16.42 4.78
N SER A 80 5.34 -15.40 4.87
CA SER A 80 5.68 -14.76 6.14
C SER A 80 5.16 -13.32 6.18
N SER A 81 4.44 -13.00 7.25
CA SER A 81 4.14 -11.63 7.65
C SER A 81 5.34 -10.88 8.25
N LYS A 82 6.50 -11.55 8.38
CA LYS A 82 7.70 -10.94 8.96
C LYS A 82 8.40 -10.09 7.89
N SER A 83 8.75 -8.87 8.26
CA SER A 83 9.51 -7.96 7.40
C SER A 83 10.95 -8.43 7.16
N MET A 84 11.59 -9.13 8.10
CA MET A 84 13.03 -9.45 8.02
C MET A 84 13.46 -10.26 6.77
N PRO A 85 12.75 -11.34 6.36
CA PRO A 85 13.05 -12.03 5.11
C PRO A 85 12.86 -11.13 3.88
N ILE A 86 11.80 -10.31 3.88
CA ILE A 86 11.45 -9.42 2.76
C ILE A 86 12.47 -8.27 2.65
N ASN A 87 12.87 -7.69 3.78
CA ASN A 87 13.89 -6.64 3.85
C ASN A 87 15.22 -7.10 3.23
N THR A 88 15.53 -8.40 3.31
CA THR A 88 16.73 -8.96 2.69
C THR A 88 16.58 -9.02 1.16
N LEU A 89 15.40 -9.41 0.68
CA LEU A 89 15.09 -9.44 -0.76
C LEU A 89 15.01 -8.04 -1.37
N LEU A 90 14.49 -7.06 -0.64
CA LEU A 90 14.46 -5.65 -1.04
C LEU A 90 15.85 -5.00 -1.11
N ARG A 91 16.93 -5.73 -0.79
CA ARG A 91 18.31 -5.31 -1.09
C ARG A 91 18.79 -5.77 -2.46
N ASP A 92 18.11 -6.72 -3.12
CA ASP A 92 18.40 -7.11 -4.50
C ASP A 92 17.67 -6.15 -5.47
N PRO A 93 18.40 -5.32 -6.25
CA PRO A 93 17.77 -4.38 -7.16
C PRO A 93 16.91 -5.04 -8.25
N ARG A 94 17.17 -6.30 -8.60
CA ARG A 94 16.36 -7.04 -9.58
C ARG A 94 15.01 -7.41 -8.99
N PHE A 95 15.01 -7.83 -7.73
CA PHE A 95 13.78 -8.15 -7.01
C PHE A 95 12.93 -6.90 -6.83
N VAL A 96 13.53 -5.77 -6.42
CA VAL A 96 12.83 -4.49 -6.29
C VAL A 96 12.22 -4.07 -7.62
N ARG A 97 13.01 -4.10 -8.71
CA ARG A 97 12.54 -3.75 -10.05
C ARG A 97 11.30 -4.55 -10.47
N GLU A 98 11.32 -5.87 -10.23
CA GLU A 98 10.16 -6.72 -10.51
C GLU A 98 8.90 -6.27 -9.73
N GLN A 99 9.04 -5.89 -8.46
CA GLN A 99 7.92 -5.37 -7.68
C GLN A 99 7.41 -4.04 -8.22
N ILE A 100 8.33 -3.12 -8.59
CA ILE A 100 7.98 -1.81 -9.16
C ILE A 100 7.27 -1.98 -10.50
N GLU A 101 7.76 -2.86 -11.38
CA GLU A 101 7.10 -3.16 -12.66
C GLU A 101 5.69 -3.72 -12.47
N GLY A 102 5.49 -4.58 -11.45
CA GLY A 102 4.18 -5.08 -11.06
C GLY A 102 3.25 -3.97 -10.59
N LEU A 103 3.73 -3.09 -9.71
CA LEU A 103 2.97 -1.93 -9.21
C LEU A 103 2.64 -0.96 -10.34
N CYS A 104 3.58 -0.66 -11.24
CA CYS A 104 3.34 0.20 -12.40
C CYS A 104 2.19 -0.31 -13.28
N LYS A 105 2.18 -1.61 -13.58
CA LYS A 105 1.09 -2.23 -14.36
C LYS A 105 -0.26 -2.10 -13.68
N GLU A 106 -0.30 -2.29 -12.36
CA GLU A 106 -1.51 -2.15 -11.56
C GLU A 106 -2.03 -0.70 -11.58
N LEU A 107 -1.15 0.28 -11.36
CA LEU A 107 -1.50 1.70 -11.40
C LEU A 107 -1.98 2.15 -12.79
N GLN A 108 -1.36 1.65 -13.86
CA GLN A 108 -1.83 1.90 -15.23
C GLN A 108 -3.19 1.26 -15.50
N THR A 109 -3.41 0.04 -15.00
CA THR A 109 -4.72 -0.64 -15.14
C THR A 109 -5.81 0.09 -14.37
N LEU A 110 -5.46 0.69 -13.21
CA LEU A 110 -6.34 1.54 -12.43
C LEU A 110 -6.61 2.90 -13.12
N GLY A 111 -5.80 3.30 -14.10
CA GLY A 111 -5.88 4.61 -14.75
C GLY A 111 -5.36 5.74 -13.85
N SER A 112 -4.38 5.46 -13.00
CA SER A 112 -3.74 6.46 -12.13
C SER A 112 -2.92 7.47 -12.94
N HIS A 113 -3.06 8.75 -12.58
CA HIS A 113 -2.26 9.86 -13.11
C HIS A 113 -1.83 10.76 -11.97
N ASP A 114 -0.53 11.05 -11.88
CA ASP A 114 0.14 11.78 -10.80
C ASP A 114 -0.32 11.38 -9.38
N PRO A 115 -0.38 10.07 -9.04
CA PRO A 115 -0.94 9.65 -7.76
C PRO A 115 -0.05 10.06 -6.58
N LEU A 116 -0.69 10.28 -5.44
CA LEU A 116 -0.03 10.21 -4.14
C LEU A 116 -0.03 8.76 -3.64
N ILE A 117 1.17 8.18 -3.57
CA ILE A 117 1.39 6.82 -3.10
C ILE A 117 1.80 6.87 -1.62
N ILE A 118 0.89 6.45 -0.73
CA ILE A 118 1.07 6.46 0.72
C ILE A 118 1.57 5.09 1.18
N CYS A 119 2.85 5.02 1.53
CA CYS A 119 3.47 3.81 2.06
C CYS A 119 3.10 3.57 3.52
N LEU A 120 2.65 2.35 3.82
CA LEU A 120 2.36 1.90 5.16
C LEU A 120 3.63 1.34 5.81
N GLY A 121 4.39 2.20 6.48
CA GLY A 121 5.63 1.85 7.17
C GLY A 121 6.91 2.13 6.37
N ALA A 122 8.05 1.96 7.03
CA ALA A 122 9.34 2.42 6.54
C ALA A 122 9.93 1.59 5.39
N GLU A 123 9.64 0.29 5.34
CA GLU A 123 10.26 -0.61 4.37
C GLU A 123 9.70 -0.41 2.96
N ALA A 124 8.37 -0.32 2.82
CA ALA A 124 7.73 0.02 1.57
C ALA A 124 8.15 1.43 1.11
N PHE A 125 8.16 2.40 2.03
CA PHE A 125 8.60 3.76 1.73
C PHE A 125 10.04 3.81 1.21
N ARG A 126 10.97 3.12 1.87
CA ARG A 126 12.38 3.10 1.43
C ARG A 126 12.52 2.51 0.03
N ALA A 127 11.74 1.48 -0.31
CA ALA A 127 11.79 0.86 -1.63
C ALA A 127 11.19 1.76 -2.72
N LEU A 128 10.08 2.44 -2.45
CA LEU A 128 9.41 3.32 -3.43
C LEU A 128 10.06 4.70 -3.59
N HIS A 129 10.63 5.24 -2.50
CA HIS A 129 11.32 6.53 -2.50
C HIS A 129 12.77 6.43 -2.99
N ASP A 130 13.27 5.22 -3.30
CA ASP A 130 14.55 5.08 -4.01
C ASP A 130 14.48 5.83 -5.36
N PRO A 131 15.53 6.59 -5.76
CA PRO A 131 15.49 7.38 -6.98
C PRO A 131 15.15 6.60 -8.24
N ALA A 132 15.59 5.33 -8.36
CA ALA A 132 15.28 4.52 -9.52
C ALA A 132 13.81 4.07 -9.52
N SER A 133 13.30 3.65 -8.36
CA SER A 133 11.89 3.27 -8.19
C SER A 133 10.95 4.45 -8.44
N LEU A 134 11.22 5.61 -7.82
CA LEU A 134 10.42 6.81 -7.99
C LEU A 134 10.48 7.33 -9.44
N GLY A 135 11.64 7.24 -10.08
CA GLY A 135 11.79 7.55 -11.50
C GLY A 135 10.89 6.69 -12.39
N ALA A 136 10.88 5.37 -12.17
CA ALA A 136 10.02 4.45 -12.92
C ALA A 136 8.52 4.70 -12.66
N LEU A 137 8.15 5.03 -11.42
CA LEU A 137 6.76 5.40 -11.08
C LEU A 137 6.33 6.70 -11.78
N ARG A 138 7.20 7.70 -11.85
CA ARG A 138 6.93 8.96 -12.55
C ARG A 138 6.84 8.78 -14.06
N GLU A 139 7.71 7.97 -14.64
CA GLU A 139 7.61 7.62 -16.07
C GLU A 139 6.28 6.89 -16.38
N CYS A 140 5.83 6.05 -15.45
CA CYS A 140 4.63 5.24 -15.60
C CYS A 140 3.32 6.03 -15.39
N CYS A 141 3.28 6.87 -14.36
CA CYS A 141 2.06 7.49 -13.84
C CYS A 141 2.04 9.02 -13.95
N GLY A 142 3.16 9.66 -14.34
CA GLY A 142 3.29 11.11 -14.48
C GLY A 142 4.29 11.72 -13.49
N ASP A 143 4.95 12.81 -13.91
CA ASP A 143 6.01 13.49 -13.17
C ASP A 143 5.56 14.03 -11.80
N GLY A 144 4.26 14.28 -11.63
CA GLY A 144 3.64 14.71 -10.39
C GLY A 144 3.44 13.60 -9.36
N THR A 145 3.78 12.35 -9.68
CA THR A 145 3.72 11.22 -8.75
C THR A 145 4.57 11.50 -7.51
N GLN A 146 3.94 11.35 -6.34
CA GLN A 146 4.57 11.55 -5.03
C GLN A 146 4.51 10.28 -4.18
N VAL A 147 5.46 10.14 -3.28
CA VAL A 147 5.48 9.05 -2.29
C VAL A 147 5.52 9.64 -0.89
N ALA A 148 4.51 9.30 -0.09
CA ALA A 148 4.45 9.65 1.33
C ALA A 148 4.62 8.40 2.20
N ARG A 149 4.84 8.61 3.50
CA ARG A 149 4.91 7.54 4.48
C ARG A 149 4.00 7.85 5.66
N ILE A 150 3.22 6.86 6.06
CA ILE A 150 2.59 6.85 7.38
C ILE A 150 3.12 5.71 8.21
N THR A 151 3.09 5.87 9.52
CA THR A 151 3.52 4.83 10.45
C THR A 151 2.47 3.71 10.48
N HIS A 152 2.86 2.50 10.09
CA HIS A 152 1.95 1.36 10.08
C HIS A 152 1.40 1.05 11.48
N TYR A 153 0.10 0.77 11.56
CA TYR A 153 -0.62 0.55 12.82
C TYR A 153 0.00 -0.52 13.73
N SER A 154 0.71 -1.51 13.15
CA SER A 154 1.25 -2.64 13.91
C SER A 154 2.41 -2.22 14.82
N SER A 155 3.06 -1.10 14.51
CA SER A 155 4.06 -0.48 15.38
C SER A 155 3.45 0.34 16.52
N MET A 156 2.13 0.52 16.51
CA MET A 156 1.39 1.45 17.38
C MET A 156 0.27 0.76 18.17
N THR A 157 0.40 -0.54 18.45
CA THR A 157 -0.66 -1.33 19.12
C THR A 157 -1.04 -0.81 20.51
N GLY A 158 -0.12 -0.17 21.24
CA GLY A 158 -0.37 0.46 22.53
C GLY A 158 -0.95 1.88 22.47
N MET A 159 -1.08 2.47 21.28
CA MET A 159 -1.55 3.85 21.10
C MET A 159 -3.08 3.91 21.02
N ALA A 160 -3.70 4.89 21.69
CA ALA A 160 -5.15 5.13 21.55
C ALA A 160 -5.52 5.49 20.09
N LEU A 161 -6.71 5.06 19.64
CA LEU A 161 -7.15 5.27 18.26
C LEU A 161 -7.18 6.76 17.85
N PRO A 162 -7.73 7.71 18.63
CA PRO A 162 -7.71 9.13 18.25
C PRO A 162 -6.30 9.69 18.06
N THR A 163 -5.35 9.25 18.89
CA THR A 163 -3.95 9.64 18.78
C THR A 163 -3.32 9.10 17.50
N TYR A 164 -3.65 7.86 17.12
CA TYR A 164 -3.19 7.28 15.86
C TYR A 164 -3.76 8.02 14.64
N ILE A 165 -5.07 8.34 14.64
CA ILE A 165 -5.72 9.13 13.58
C ILE A 165 -5.04 10.50 13.43
N SER A 166 -4.82 11.20 14.54
CA SER A 166 -4.15 12.51 14.53
C SER A 166 -2.71 12.44 14.03
N ARG A 167 -1.97 11.38 14.39
CA ARG A 167 -0.60 11.16 13.91
C ARG A 167 -0.55 10.94 12.40
N VAL A 168 -1.47 10.15 11.84
CA VAL A 168 -1.58 9.97 10.38
C VAL A 168 -1.81 11.32 9.69
N GLY A 169 -2.68 12.17 10.24
CA GLY A 169 -2.89 13.53 9.71
C GLY A 169 -1.68 14.45 9.80
N GLN A 170 -0.86 14.30 10.84
CA GLN A 170 0.41 15.03 10.96
C GLN A 170 1.44 14.53 9.94
N GLU A 171 1.54 13.22 9.74
CA GLU A 171 2.47 12.61 8.77
C GLU A 171 2.10 12.93 7.32
N LEU A 172 0.84 13.29 7.06
CA LEU A 172 0.33 13.69 5.74
C LEU A 172 0.12 15.20 5.59
N ALA A 173 0.56 16.03 6.54
CA ALA A 173 0.26 17.47 6.54
C ALA A 173 0.79 18.20 5.31
N ASP A 174 1.93 17.77 4.77
CA ASP A 174 2.55 18.35 3.57
C ASP A 174 1.89 17.93 2.25
N PHE A 175 0.91 17.01 2.32
CA PHE A 175 0.22 16.45 1.16
C PHE A 175 -1.26 16.83 1.11
N ARG A 176 -1.70 17.82 1.90
CA ARG A 176 -3.12 18.23 1.99
C ARG A 176 -3.76 18.60 0.65
N ASP A 177 -2.98 19.09 -0.31
CA ASP A 177 -3.49 19.43 -1.63
C ASP A 177 -3.96 18.19 -2.43
N TYR A 178 -3.58 16.99 -1.99
CA TYR A 178 -4.00 15.70 -2.56
C TYR A 178 -5.15 15.04 -1.78
N LEU A 179 -5.50 15.53 -0.57
CA LEU A 179 -6.41 14.84 0.36
C LEU A 179 -7.77 15.50 0.44
#